data_AF-A0A3R7G9Z4-F1
#
_entry.id   AF-A0A3R7G9Z4-F1
#
_cell.length_a   1.000
_cell.length_b   1.000
_cell.length_c   1.000
_cell.angle_alpha   90.00
_cell.angle_beta   90.00
_cell.angle_gamma   90.00
#
_symmetry.space_group_name_H-M   'P 1'
#
loop_
_entity.id
_entity.type
_entity.pdbx_description
1 polymer ?
#
loop_
_entity_poly.entity_id
_entity_poly.type
_entity_poly.pdbx_seq_one_letter_code
_entity_poly.pdbx_strand_id
1 'polypeptide(L)'
;MPNKLLERLHTIGFLTDNLTHVSKQHTSGCDTYMGVCRVSEGLPYRRIDIKVYPRRFFSFATLHFTGSDHFNRSMRFFANKNGWNLSDRALTRVMRVNGLKVKQGESVICESEVDIFIALGLEYKEPTERNCFDIKFLDEDEANAKKGKSKSKSIDE
;
A
#
# COMPACT_ATOMS: atom_id res chain seq x y z
N MET A 1 -2.36 -20.37 -6.05
CA MET A 1 -3.61 -19.76 -6.57
C MET A 1 -4.62 -20.89 -6.70
N PRO A 2 -5.94 -20.71 -6.47
CA PRO A 2 -6.89 -21.74 -6.88
C PRO A 2 -6.81 -21.87 -8.40
N ASN A 3 -6.07 -22.88 -8.88
CA ASN A 3 -5.69 -23.07 -10.28
C ASN A 3 -6.89 -22.96 -11.23
N LYS A 4 -8.05 -23.40 -10.73
CA LYS A 4 -9.36 -23.32 -11.37
C LYS A 4 -9.75 -21.92 -11.86
N LEU A 5 -9.42 -20.85 -11.12
CA LEU A 5 -9.75 -19.48 -11.55
C LEU A 5 -8.93 -19.09 -12.78
N LEU A 6 -7.61 -19.29 -12.74
CA LEU A 6 -6.74 -18.95 -13.85
C LEU A 6 -7.05 -19.80 -15.09
N GLU A 7 -7.24 -21.10 -14.91
CA GLU A 7 -7.69 -22.02 -15.97
C GLU A 7 -8.96 -21.51 -16.63
N ARG A 8 -10.00 -21.19 -15.85
CA ARG A 8 -11.26 -20.68 -16.39
C ARG A 8 -11.08 -19.36 -17.16
N LEU A 9 -10.27 -18.43 -16.64
CA LEU A 9 -10.03 -17.14 -17.29
C LEU A 9 -9.24 -17.28 -18.60
N HIS A 10 -8.36 -18.27 -18.70
CA HIS A 10 -7.69 -18.65 -19.96
C HIS A 10 -8.66 -19.33 -20.93
N THR A 11 -9.50 -20.26 -20.44
CA THR A 11 -10.48 -20.97 -21.29
C THR A 11 -11.47 -20.01 -21.96
N ILE A 12 -11.90 -18.96 -21.28
CA ILE A 12 -12.80 -17.94 -21.87
C ILE A 12 -12.06 -16.90 -22.72
N GLY A 13 -10.74 -17.02 -22.89
CA GLY A 13 -9.91 -16.09 -23.67
C GLY A 13 -9.72 -14.71 -23.03
N PHE A 14 -10.04 -14.54 -21.75
CA PHE A 14 -9.85 -13.27 -21.04
C PHE A 14 -8.38 -13.04 -20.69
N LEU A 15 -7.71 -14.04 -20.09
CA LEU A 15 -6.26 -14.03 -19.93
C LEU A 15 -5.61 -14.51 -21.23
N THR A 16 -4.55 -13.82 -21.65
CA THR A 16 -3.86 -14.11 -22.92
C THR A 16 -2.42 -14.54 -22.71
N ASP A 17 -1.73 -13.94 -21.72
CA ASP A 17 -0.32 -14.19 -21.46
C ASP A 17 -0.01 -14.20 -19.96
N ASN A 18 1.01 -14.96 -19.58
CA ASN A 18 1.46 -15.10 -18.20
C ASN A 18 2.83 -14.45 -18.03
N LEU A 19 2.96 -13.50 -17.09
CA LEU A 19 4.24 -12.84 -16.77
C LEU A 19 4.94 -13.45 -15.56
N THR A 20 4.22 -14.30 -14.81
CA THR A 20 4.75 -15.04 -13.68
C THR A 20 4.53 -16.51 -13.93
N HIS A 21 5.56 -17.32 -13.67
CA HIS A 21 5.35 -18.76 -13.52
C HIS A 21 4.49 -18.96 -12.29
N VAL A 22 3.36 -19.66 -12.44
CA VAL A 22 2.54 -20.09 -11.30
C VAL A 22 3.36 -21.12 -10.53
N SER A 23 4.24 -20.65 -9.66
CA SER A 23 5.07 -21.54 -8.85
C SER A 23 4.17 -22.20 -7.81
N LYS A 24 4.44 -23.49 -7.51
CA LYS A 24 3.76 -24.21 -6.42
C LYS A 24 4.12 -23.64 -5.03
N GLN A 25 5.03 -22.67 -4.95
CA GLN A 25 5.45 -22.04 -3.70
C GLN A 25 4.36 -21.10 -3.20
N HIS A 26 3.40 -21.68 -2.48
CA HIS A 26 2.43 -20.94 -1.70
C HIS A 26 3.17 -20.32 -0.52
N THR A 27 3.57 -19.05 -0.63
CA THR A 27 4.19 -18.34 0.48
C THR A 27 3.11 -18.05 1.53
N SER A 28 3.03 -18.94 2.53
CA SER A 28 2.15 -18.80 3.70
C SER A 28 0.66 -18.65 3.36
N GLY A 29 0.21 -19.25 2.26
CA GLY A 29 -1.18 -19.25 1.81
C GLY A 29 -1.64 -17.98 1.09
N CYS A 30 -0.72 -17.09 0.68
CA CYS A 30 -1.05 -16.04 -0.29
C CYS A 30 -0.43 -16.37 -1.64
N ASP A 31 -1.14 -15.97 -2.69
CA ASP A 31 -0.75 -16.22 -4.07
C ASP A 31 -0.80 -14.93 -4.87
N THR A 32 0.12 -14.79 -5.83
CA THR A 32 0.14 -13.66 -6.76
C THR A 32 0.25 -14.20 -8.18
N TYR A 33 -0.57 -13.65 -9.07
CA TYR A 33 -0.52 -13.89 -10.50
C TYR A 33 -0.38 -12.54 -11.19
N MET A 34 0.57 -12.45 -12.11
CA MET A 34 0.74 -11.30 -13.00
C MET A 34 0.67 -11.81 -14.43
N GLY A 35 -0.13 -11.14 -15.24
CA GLY A 35 -0.38 -11.52 -16.62
C GLY A 35 -0.88 -10.37 -17.47
N VAL A 36 -1.43 -10.76 -18.61
CA VAL A 36 -2.05 -9.88 -19.60
C VAL A 36 -3.47 -10.39 -19.87
N CYS A 37 -4.42 -9.47 -19.96
CA CYS A 37 -5.80 -9.75 -20.31
C CYS A 37 -6.32 -8.86 -21.44
N ARG A 38 -7.43 -9.28 -22.04
CA ARG A 38 -8.19 -8.49 -23.01
C ARG A 38 -9.69 -8.74 -22.81
N VAL A 39 -10.47 -7.67 -22.74
CA VAL A 39 -11.93 -7.75 -22.48
C VAL A 39 -12.69 -8.28 -23.70
N SER A 40 -12.37 -7.78 -24.89
CA SER A 40 -12.96 -8.23 -26.14
C SER A 40 -11.98 -8.02 -27.29
N GLU A 41 -12.26 -8.67 -28.41
CA GLU A 41 -11.50 -8.46 -29.64
C GLU A 41 -11.57 -6.99 -30.08
N GLY A 42 -10.46 -6.46 -30.59
CA GLY A 42 -10.31 -5.05 -30.95
C GLY A 42 -9.98 -4.08 -29.81
N LEU A 43 -10.08 -4.51 -28.53
CA LEU A 43 -9.63 -3.67 -27.41
C LEU A 43 -8.14 -3.91 -27.05
N PRO A 44 -7.46 -2.91 -26.47
CA PRO A 44 -6.08 -3.07 -26.04
C PRO A 44 -5.91 -4.16 -24.99
N TYR A 45 -4.78 -4.87 -25.09
CA TYR A 45 -4.30 -5.72 -24.02
C TYR A 45 -3.95 -4.88 -22.78
N ARG A 46 -4.24 -5.40 -21.60
CA ARG A 46 -3.98 -4.74 -20.32
C ARG A 46 -3.22 -5.66 -19.38
N ARG A 47 -2.32 -5.08 -18.58
CA ARG A 47 -1.71 -5.77 -17.45
C ARG A 47 -2.78 -6.06 -16.41
N ILE A 48 -2.75 -7.27 -15.86
CA ILE A 48 -3.58 -7.66 -14.73
C ILE A 48 -2.73 -8.31 -13.65
N ASP A 49 -2.99 -7.91 -12.41
CA ASP A 49 -2.40 -8.51 -11.22
C ASP A 49 -3.54 -9.04 -10.34
N ILE A 50 -3.50 -10.34 -10.04
CA ILE A 50 -4.46 -11.00 -9.15
C ILE A 50 -3.69 -11.43 -7.91
N LYS A 51 -4.20 -11.07 -6.74
CA LYS A 51 -3.66 -11.53 -5.47
C LYS A 51 -4.73 -12.22 -4.64
N VAL A 52 -4.39 -13.35 -4.07
CA VAL A 52 -5.27 -14.12 -3.18
C VAL A 52 -4.63 -14.13 -1.80
N TYR A 53 -5.43 -13.74 -0.81
CA TYR A 53 -5.05 -13.69 0.59
C TYR A 53 -6.05 -14.48 1.44
N PRO A 54 -5.62 -15.15 2.52
CA PRO A 54 -6.50 -15.59 3.58
C PRO A 54 -7.29 -14.41 4.15
N ARG A 55 -8.56 -14.64 4.52
CA ARG A 55 -9.49 -13.57 4.95
C ARG A 55 -8.95 -12.69 6.08
N ARG A 56 -8.19 -13.26 7.02
CA ARG A 56 -7.56 -12.53 8.13
C ARG A 56 -6.56 -11.44 7.71
N PHE A 57 -6.10 -11.44 6.46
CA PHE A 57 -5.18 -10.42 5.93
C PHE A 57 -5.90 -9.37 5.08
N PHE A 58 -7.23 -9.41 5.01
CA PHE A 58 -8.01 -8.58 4.08
C PHE A 58 -7.71 -7.08 4.24
N SER A 59 -7.75 -6.56 5.47
CA SER A 59 -7.45 -5.15 5.78
C SER A 59 -6.05 -4.73 5.32
N PHE A 60 -5.01 -5.50 5.68
CA PHE A 60 -3.63 -5.22 5.30
C PHE A 60 -3.41 -5.31 3.78
N ALA A 61 -4.01 -6.31 3.14
CA ALA A 61 -3.92 -6.53 1.71
C ALA A 61 -4.61 -5.40 0.93
N THR A 62 -5.80 -4.98 1.37
CA THR A 62 -6.53 -3.84 0.78
C THR A 62 -5.70 -2.56 0.90
N LEU A 63 -5.18 -2.22 2.09
CA LEU A 63 -4.32 -1.06 2.28
C LEU A 63 -3.13 -1.06 1.33
N HIS A 64 -2.43 -2.20 1.25
CA HIS A 64 -1.27 -2.33 0.39
C HIS A 64 -1.63 -2.22 -1.11
N PHE A 65 -2.71 -2.86 -1.55
CA PHE A 65 -3.04 -2.97 -2.97
C PHE A 65 -3.77 -1.74 -3.51
N THR A 66 -4.47 -1.01 -2.65
CA THR A 66 -5.00 0.33 -2.95
C THR A 66 -3.87 1.34 -3.16
N GLY A 67 -2.82 1.28 -2.33
CA GLY A 67 -1.69 2.20 -2.45
C GLY A 67 -2.05 3.65 -2.06
N SER A 68 -1.37 4.67 -2.59
CA SER A 68 -0.28 4.61 -3.59
C SER A 68 1.00 3.92 -3.10
N ASP A 69 1.96 3.69 -3.99
CA ASP A 69 3.29 3.15 -3.64
C ASP A 69 4.04 4.07 -2.67
N HIS A 70 3.98 5.39 -2.89
CA HIS A 70 4.51 6.42 -2.01
C HIS A 70 3.83 6.41 -0.65
N PHE A 71 2.49 6.37 -0.61
CA PHE A 71 1.74 6.26 0.64
C PHE A 71 2.16 5.03 1.44
N ASN A 72 2.24 3.86 0.77
CA ASN A 72 2.70 2.62 1.39
C ASN A 72 4.12 2.72 1.94
N ARG A 73 5.05 3.34 1.19
CA ARG A 73 6.44 3.54 1.64
C ARG A 73 6.50 4.44 2.87
N SER A 74 5.74 5.55 2.87
CA SER A 74 5.65 6.48 4.00
C SER A 74 5.05 5.82 5.24
N MET A 75 3.94 5.09 5.08
CA MET A 75 3.31 4.33 6.17
C MET A 75 4.25 3.30 6.79
N ARG A 76 4.97 2.53 5.96
CA ARG A 76 5.97 1.57 6.46
C ARG A 76 7.14 2.25 7.15
N PHE A 77 7.60 3.38 6.61
CA PHE A 77 8.66 4.16 7.24
C PHE A 77 8.24 4.66 8.62
N PHE A 78 7.04 5.25 8.72
CA PHE A 78 6.46 5.69 9.98
C PHE A 78 6.31 4.52 10.97
N ALA A 79 5.74 3.39 10.54
CA ALA A 79 5.62 2.20 11.37
C ALA A 79 6.99 1.74 11.92
N ASN A 80 8.00 1.64 11.04
CA ASN A 80 9.35 1.24 11.42
C ASN A 80 10.02 2.19 12.42
N LYS A 81 9.76 3.49 12.33
CA LYS A 81 10.25 4.48 13.29
C LYS A 81 9.59 4.34 14.66
N ASN A 82 8.33 3.86 14.69
CA ASN A 82 7.54 3.67 15.92
C ASN A 82 7.59 2.23 16.45
N GLY A 83 8.59 1.43 16.08
CA GLY A 83 8.76 0.07 16.60
C GLY A 83 7.78 -0.96 16.02
N TRP A 84 7.21 -0.67 14.86
CA TRP A 84 6.29 -1.55 14.15
C TRP A 84 6.84 -2.02 12.80
N ASN A 85 6.32 -3.14 12.32
CA ASN A 85 6.56 -3.66 10.98
C ASN A 85 5.22 -3.90 10.30
N LEU A 86 4.91 -3.01 9.35
CA LEU A 86 3.72 -3.09 8.52
C LEU A 86 4.06 -3.78 7.19
N SER A 87 3.30 -4.82 6.84
CA SER A 87 3.32 -5.49 5.53
C SER A 87 1.89 -5.61 4.98
N ASP A 88 1.76 -6.19 3.80
CA ASP A 88 0.46 -6.56 3.19
C ASP A 88 -0.26 -7.71 3.92
N ARG A 89 0.30 -8.20 5.03
CA ARG A 89 -0.21 -9.39 5.74
C ARG A 89 -0.34 -9.17 7.24
N ALA A 90 0.34 -8.19 7.80
CA ALA A 90 0.43 -8.04 9.25
C ALA A 90 0.95 -6.66 9.67
N LEU A 91 0.62 -6.29 10.91
CA LEU A 91 1.26 -5.23 11.67
C LEU A 91 1.83 -5.85 12.95
N THR A 92 3.16 -5.91 13.07
CA THR A 92 3.84 -6.61 14.17
C THR A 92 4.80 -5.69 14.90
N ARG A 93 4.89 -5.81 16.22
CA ARG A 93 5.90 -5.06 16.99
C ARG A 93 7.28 -5.63 16.70
N VAL A 94 8.27 -4.75 16.59
CA VAL A 94 9.64 -5.11 16.26
C VAL A 94 10.64 -4.31 17.06
N MET A 95 11.73 -4.96 17.44
CA MET A 95 12.89 -4.32 18.05
C MET A 95 14.12 -4.51 17.18
N ARG A 96 15.12 -3.65 17.37
CA ARG A 96 16.45 -3.87 16.80
C ARG A 96 17.38 -4.42 17.85
N VAL A 97 17.96 -5.58 17.58
CA VAL A 97 19.02 -6.20 18.39
C VAL A 97 20.21 -6.39 17.45
N ASN A 98 21.35 -5.77 17.76
CA ASN A 98 22.57 -5.84 16.95
C ASN A 98 22.34 -5.49 15.46
N GLY A 99 21.50 -4.49 15.18
CA GLY A 99 21.15 -4.07 13.82
C GLY A 99 20.12 -4.94 13.11
N LEU A 100 19.78 -6.11 13.64
CA LEU A 100 18.79 -7.03 13.09
C LEU A 100 17.38 -6.74 13.63
N LYS A 101 16.39 -6.84 12.74
CA LYS A 101 14.98 -6.64 13.08
C LYS A 101 14.40 -7.93 13.66
N VAL A 102 14.01 -7.90 14.93
CA VAL A 102 13.43 -9.05 15.64
C VAL A 102 11.95 -8.78 15.89
N LYS A 103 11.10 -9.74 15.48
CA LYS A 103 9.65 -9.70 15.71
C LYS A 103 9.34 -9.98 17.18
N GLN A 104 8.49 -9.14 17.77
CA GLN A 104 7.99 -9.29 19.13
C GLN A 104 6.51 -9.67 19.08
N GLY A 105 6.20 -10.91 19.46
CA GLY A 105 4.82 -11.39 19.58
C GLY A 105 4.08 -11.52 18.25
N GLU A 106 2.76 -11.56 18.32
CA GLU A 106 1.88 -11.77 17.17
C GLU A 106 1.55 -10.46 16.44
N SER A 107 0.81 -10.58 15.32
CA SER A 107 0.28 -9.42 14.62
C SER A 107 -0.87 -8.82 15.42
N VAL A 108 -1.03 -7.50 15.33
CA VAL A 108 -2.30 -6.85 15.65
C VAL A 108 -3.39 -7.44 14.77
N ILE A 109 -4.55 -7.69 15.37
CA ILE A 109 -5.77 -8.10 14.67
C ILE A 109 -6.43 -6.82 14.15
N CYS A 110 -6.60 -6.73 12.83
CA CYS A 110 -7.25 -5.59 12.18
C CYS A 110 -8.34 -6.14 11.23
N GLU A 111 -9.60 -5.83 11.51
CA GLU A 111 -10.74 -6.26 10.67
C GLU A 111 -11.00 -5.27 9.53
N SER A 112 -10.60 -4.01 9.72
CA SER A 112 -10.70 -2.91 8.76
C SER A 112 -9.36 -2.22 8.52
N GLU A 113 -9.28 -1.38 7.48
CA GLU A 113 -8.12 -0.50 7.30
C GLU A 113 -8.02 0.51 8.44
N VAL A 114 -9.14 1.01 8.96
CA VAL A 114 -9.21 1.98 10.07
C VAL A 114 -8.47 1.46 11.31
N ASP A 115 -8.60 0.17 11.63
CA ASP A 115 -7.89 -0.45 12.76
C ASP A 115 -6.36 -0.36 12.63
N ILE A 116 -5.84 -0.39 11.39
CA ILE A 116 -4.40 -0.25 11.11
C ILE A 116 -3.95 1.17 11.45
N PHE A 117 -4.75 2.18 11.08
CA PHE A 117 -4.45 3.58 11.40
C PHE A 117 -4.53 3.84 12.90
N ILE A 118 -5.55 3.31 13.58
CA ILE A 118 -5.70 3.38 15.04
C ILE A 118 -4.49 2.74 15.73
N ALA A 119 -4.08 1.54 15.30
CA ALA A 119 -2.93 0.84 15.87
C ALA A 119 -1.60 1.59 15.69
N LEU A 120 -1.50 2.40 14.62
CA LEU A 120 -0.36 3.27 14.35
C LEU A 120 -0.48 4.67 14.98
N GLY A 121 -1.63 5.02 15.56
CA GLY A 121 -1.88 6.36 16.10
C GLY A 121 -1.99 7.43 15.01
N LEU A 122 -2.54 7.07 13.84
CA LEU A 122 -2.71 7.95 12.70
C LEU A 122 -4.19 8.27 12.45
N GLU A 123 -4.45 9.45 11.90
CA GLU A 123 -5.76 9.77 11.34
C GLU A 123 -6.00 8.93 10.08
N TYR A 124 -7.19 8.33 9.96
CA TYR A 124 -7.57 7.55 8.78
C TYR A 124 -7.61 8.44 7.52
N LYS A 125 -7.20 7.84 6.38
CA LYS A 125 -7.25 8.49 5.06
C LYS A 125 -7.99 7.59 4.08
N GLU A 126 -8.99 8.16 3.42
CA GLU A 126 -9.73 7.49 2.36
C GLU A 126 -8.82 7.19 1.16
N PRO A 127 -9.12 6.17 0.34
CA PRO A 127 -8.32 5.82 -0.83
C PRO A 127 -7.98 7.00 -1.76
N THR A 128 -8.91 7.94 -1.93
CA THR A 128 -8.73 9.15 -2.76
C THR A 128 -7.71 10.14 -2.20
N GLU A 129 -7.47 10.12 -0.90
CA GLU A 129 -6.51 11.00 -0.21
C GLU A 129 -5.08 10.42 -0.18
N ARG A 130 -4.87 9.19 -0.68
CA ARG A 130 -3.59 8.47 -0.61
C ARG A 130 -2.68 8.73 -1.81
N ASN A 131 -3.09 9.61 -2.73
CA ASN A 131 -2.29 10.02 -3.88
C ASN A 131 -1.39 11.20 -3.49
N CYS A 132 -0.09 10.95 -3.35
CA CYS A 132 0.88 11.96 -2.94
C CYS A 132 1.35 12.88 -4.09
N PHE A 133 0.77 12.75 -5.30
CA PHE A 133 1.15 13.53 -6.48
C PHE A 133 0.37 14.82 -6.66
N ASP A 134 -0.62 15.09 -5.81
CA ASP A 134 -1.28 16.39 -5.73
C ASP A 134 -0.33 17.41 -5.08
N ILE A 135 0.80 17.67 -5.76
CA ILE A 135 1.66 18.81 -5.49
C ILE A 135 0.82 20.02 -5.88
N LYS A 136 0.02 20.52 -4.94
CA LYS A 136 -0.40 21.91 -4.97
C LYS A 136 0.86 22.72 -4.73
N PHE A 137 1.46 23.23 -5.81
CA PHE A 137 2.40 24.32 -5.67
C PHE A 137 1.68 25.39 -4.87
N LEU A 138 2.23 25.76 -3.71
CA LEU A 138 1.77 26.97 -3.05
C LEU A 138 2.01 28.09 -4.06
N ASP A 139 0.98 28.85 -4.39
CA ASP A 139 1.16 30.05 -5.21
C ASP A 139 2.27 30.87 -4.54
N GLU A 140 3.35 31.15 -5.29
CA GLU A 140 4.56 31.79 -4.76
C GLU A 140 4.23 33.11 -4.03
N ASP A 141 3.12 33.73 -4.41
CA ASP A 141 2.52 34.93 -3.81
C ASP A 141 2.13 34.72 -2.33
N GLU A 142 1.58 33.58 -1.93
CA GLU A 142 1.23 33.30 -0.52
C GLU A 142 2.47 33.09 0.36
N ALA A 143 3.49 32.44 -0.19
CA ALA A 143 4.76 32.20 0.50
C ALA A 143 5.56 33.50 0.69
N ASN A 144 5.53 34.40 -0.30
CA ASN A 144 6.17 35.71 -0.23
C ASN A 144 5.38 36.71 0.64
N ALA A 145 4.04 36.66 0.65
CA ALA A 145 3.21 37.45 1.56
C ALA A 145 3.48 37.13 3.04
N LYS A 146 3.75 35.86 3.37
CA LYS A 146 4.14 35.43 4.72
C LYS A 146 5.55 35.89 5.12
N LYS A 147 6.50 35.93 4.17
CA LYS A 147 7.85 36.49 4.39
C LYS A 147 7.84 38.02 4.61
N GLY A 148 6.90 38.75 4.00
CA GLY A 148 6.75 40.20 4.19
C GLY A 148 6.24 40.58 5.59
N LYS A 149 5.29 39.81 6.15
CA LYS A 149 4.69 40.12 7.47
C LYS A 149 5.60 39.81 8.67
N SER A 150 6.61 38.94 8.53
CA SER A 150 7.54 38.66 9.63
C SER A 150 8.63 39.72 9.77
N LYS A 151 8.96 40.45 8.70
CA LYS A 151 9.98 41.52 8.72
C LYS A 151 9.46 42.86 9.24
N SER A 152 8.14 43.09 9.28
CA SER A 152 7.53 44.35 9.73
C SER A 152 7.16 44.38 11.21
N LYS A 153 7.62 43.41 12.02
CA LYS A 153 7.26 43.29 13.45
C LYS A 153 8.44 43.46 14.42
N SER A 154 9.56 43.98 13.95
CA SER A 154 10.77 44.15 14.76
C SER A 154 11.48 45.47 14.47
N ILE A 155 10.77 46.59 14.61
CA ILE A 155 11.34 47.90 14.96
C ILE A 155 10.23 48.62 15.75
N ASP A 156 10.37 48.65 17.07
CA ASP A 156 9.86 49.67 18.01
C ASP A 156 10.11 49.18 19.45
N GLU A 157 11.36 49.38 19.91
CA GLU A 157 11.83 49.86 21.25
C GLU A 157 13.35 49.69 21.35
#